data_AF-A0A1F8MYK3-F1
#
_entry.id   AF-A0A1F8MYK3-F1
#
_cell.length_a   1.000
_cell.length_b   1.000
_cell.length_c   1.000
_cell.angle_alpha   90.00
_cell.angle_beta   90.00
_cell.angle_gamma   90.00
#
_symmetry.space_group_name_H-M   'P 1'
#
loop_
_entity.id
_entity.type
_entity.pdbx_description
1 polymer ?
#
loop_
_entity_poly.entity_id
_entity_poly.type
_entity_poly.pdbx_seq_one_letter_code
_entity_poly.pdbx_strand_id
1 'polypeptide(L)'
;MAYPKNVERWRSTALAELSKFQIPLPVELILSVIERESAGIAGDVNQKSGASGLMQIMPIALTDYNQRHGTKYTMADMRGDDPLSAQRQVEVGVATVGHFWRSAYRYLSDRYGSQSAVPIEELARIADLFFAAGPGATQNRLDKISAPFWENVQKAYPTWNALPHPRHVLKEPKPWNLPAIQTWLDASHPKKKTTT
;
A
#
# COMPACT_ATOMS: atom_id res chain seq x y z
N MET A 1 4.34 -13.87 14.42
CA MET A 1 3.34 -13.07 15.15
C MET A 1 1.97 -13.67 14.88
N ALA A 2 1.09 -13.72 15.87
CA ALA A 2 -0.30 -14.14 15.66
C ALA A 2 -1.18 -12.90 15.49
N TYR A 3 -1.91 -12.81 14.37
CA TYR A 3 -2.94 -11.79 14.19
C TYR A 3 -4.23 -12.19 14.93
N PRO A 4 -5.09 -11.23 15.31
CA PRO A 4 -6.43 -11.51 15.79
C PRO A 4 -7.20 -12.41 14.81
N LYS A 5 -8.04 -13.33 15.31
CA LYS A 5 -8.74 -14.33 14.45
C LYS A 5 -9.57 -13.70 13.33
N ASN A 6 -10.19 -12.54 13.60
CA ASN A 6 -10.95 -11.73 12.65
C ASN A 6 -10.10 -11.14 11.52
N VAL A 7 -8.79 -10.96 11.72
CA VAL A 7 -7.83 -10.55 10.69
C VAL A 7 -7.20 -11.77 10.03
N GLU A 8 -6.73 -12.73 10.82
CA GLU A 8 -6.01 -13.92 10.37
C GLU A 8 -6.81 -14.77 9.37
N ARG A 9 -8.14 -14.79 9.49
CA ARG A 9 -9.03 -15.48 8.53
C ARG A 9 -8.86 -15.02 7.07
N TRP A 10 -8.32 -13.83 6.84
CA TRP A 10 -8.11 -13.27 5.49
C TRP A 10 -6.76 -13.65 4.88
N ARG A 11 -5.89 -14.36 5.60
CA ARG A 11 -4.55 -14.72 5.12
C ARG A 11 -4.57 -15.47 3.79
N SER A 12 -5.42 -16.49 3.67
CA SER A 12 -5.51 -17.31 2.45
C SER A 12 -5.94 -16.46 1.24
N THR A 13 -6.94 -15.60 1.42
CA THR A 13 -7.39 -14.65 0.40
C THR A 13 -6.28 -13.66 0.03
N ALA A 14 -5.61 -13.06 1.01
CA ALA A 14 -4.51 -12.13 0.76
C ALA A 14 -3.33 -12.79 0.03
N LEU A 15 -2.98 -14.03 0.38
CA LEU A 15 -1.96 -14.81 -0.34
C LEU A 15 -2.37 -15.09 -1.79
N ALA A 16 -3.63 -15.46 -2.02
CA ALA A 16 -4.15 -15.73 -3.36
C ALA A 16 -4.06 -14.47 -4.23
N GLU A 17 -4.47 -13.31 -3.71
CA GLU A 17 -4.43 -12.05 -4.46
C GLU A 17 -2.99 -11.56 -4.68
N LEU A 18 -2.09 -11.68 -3.69
CA LEU A 18 -0.66 -11.37 -3.87
C LEU A 18 -0.04 -12.22 -4.99
N SER A 19 -0.36 -13.52 -5.00
CA SER A 19 0.10 -14.45 -6.04
C SER A 19 -0.46 -14.10 -7.43
N LYS A 20 -1.78 -13.83 -7.51
CA LYS A 20 -2.48 -13.44 -8.74
C LYS A 20 -1.85 -12.20 -9.38
N PHE A 21 -1.51 -11.20 -8.58
CA PHE A 21 -0.87 -9.97 -9.07
C PHE A 21 0.66 -10.06 -9.16
N GLN A 22 1.25 -11.20 -8.81
CA GLN A 22 2.69 -11.43 -8.77
C GLN A 22 3.42 -10.36 -7.93
N ILE A 23 2.83 -10.00 -6.79
CA ILE A 23 3.37 -9.02 -5.85
C ILE A 23 4.16 -9.78 -4.77
N PRO A 24 5.50 -9.66 -4.72
CA PRO A 24 6.35 -10.38 -3.77
C PRO A 24 6.40 -9.73 -2.38
N LEU A 25 5.31 -9.08 -1.97
CA LEU A 25 5.19 -8.48 -0.64
C LEU A 25 4.71 -9.56 0.36
N PRO A 26 5.17 -9.52 1.62
CA PRO A 26 4.74 -10.49 2.62
C PRO A 26 3.26 -10.30 2.96
N VAL A 27 2.53 -11.40 3.15
CA VAL A 27 1.11 -11.35 3.52
C VAL A 27 0.88 -10.64 4.86
N GLU A 28 1.87 -10.67 5.76
CA GLU A 28 1.88 -9.92 7.02
C GLU A 28 1.68 -8.42 6.78
N LEU A 29 2.18 -7.86 5.68
CA LEU A 29 1.92 -6.47 5.34
C LEU A 29 0.42 -6.24 5.09
N ILE A 30 -0.21 -7.09 4.28
CA ILE A 30 -1.63 -6.99 3.94
C ILE A 30 -2.51 -7.17 5.18
N LEU A 31 -2.19 -8.16 6.02
CA LEU A 31 -2.91 -8.38 7.28
C LEU A 31 -2.78 -7.20 8.24
N SER A 32 -1.61 -6.56 8.31
CA SER A 32 -1.40 -5.36 9.13
C SER A 32 -2.21 -4.17 8.62
N VAL A 33 -2.38 -4.03 7.30
CA VAL A 33 -3.27 -3.02 6.70
C VAL A 33 -4.73 -3.34 7.04
N ILE A 34 -5.18 -4.59 6.88
CA ILE A 34 -6.55 -5.00 7.22
C ILE A 34 -6.87 -4.75 8.70
N GLU A 35 -5.93 -5.11 9.59
CA GLU A 35 -6.05 -4.85 11.03
C GLU A 35 -6.19 -3.35 11.31
N ARG A 36 -5.34 -2.53 10.69
CA ARG A 36 -5.35 -1.08 10.87
C ARG A 36 -6.64 -0.43 10.38
N GLU A 37 -7.11 -0.85 9.22
CA GLU A 37 -8.12 -0.14 8.45
C GLU A 37 -9.55 -0.54 8.82
N SER A 38 -9.78 -1.81 9.17
CA SER A 38 -11.13 -2.32 9.46
C SER A 38 -11.20 -3.25 10.67
N ALA A 39 -10.08 -3.53 11.33
CA ALA A 39 -9.96 -4.63 12.28
C ALA A 39 -10.49 -5.96 11.71
N GLY A 40 -10.36 -6.19 10.40
CA GLY A 40 -10.83 -7.40 9.72
C GLY A 40 -12.34 -7.48 9.49
N ILE A 41 -13.07 -6.36 9.62
CA ILE A 41 -14.51 -6.27 9.37
C ILE A 41 -14.75 -5.98 7.87
N ALA A 42 -15.30 -6.95 7.16
CA ALA A 42 -15.68 -6.76 5.75
C ALA A 42 -16.85 -5.78 5.64
N GLY A 43 -16.82 -4.95 4.59
CA GLY A 43 -17.85 -3.95 4.33
C GLY A 43 -17.86 -2.74 5.28
N ASP A 44 -16.91 -2.63 6.21
CA ASP A 44 -16.82 -1.48 7.11
C ASP A 44 -16.75 -0.16 6.35
N VAL A 45 -17.40 0.90 6.83
CA VAL A 45 -17.50 2.18 6.11
C VAL A 45 -17.10 3.33 7.00
N ASN A 46 -16.03 4.03 6.60
CA ASN A 46 -15.70 5.31 7.19
C ASN A 46 -16.71 6.38 6.74
N GLN A 47 -17.60 6.78 7.64
CA GLN A 47 -18.67 7.75 7.35
C GLN A 47 -18.17 9.13 6.92
N LYS A 48 -16.93 9.49 7.25
CA LYS A 48 -16.36 10.80 6.91
C LYS A 48 -15.74 10.82 5.51
N SER A 49 -14.98 9.78 5.14
CA SER A 49 -14.26 9.73 3.87
C SER A 49 -14.98 8.93 2.79
N GLY A 50 -15.91 8.05 3.17
CA GLY A 50 -16.52 7.07 2.28
C GLY A 50 -15.59 5.91 1.93
N ALA A 51 -14.42 5.82 2.56
CA ALA A 51 -13.56 4.64 2.48
C ALA A 51 -14.33 3.39 2.94
N SER A 52 -14.15 2.26 2.26
CA SER A 52 -14.96 1.07 2.54
C SER A 52 -14.19 -0.25 2.46
N GLY A 53 -14.64 -1.20 3.26
CA GLY A 53 -14.20 -2.59 3.25
C GLY A 53 -12.94 -2.85 4.06
N LEU A 54 -12.43 -4.08 3.91
CA LEU A 54 -11.33 -4.61 4.71
C LEU A 54 -10.07 -3.74 4.73
N MET A 55 -9.80 -3.03 3.63
CA MET A 55 -8.62 -2.17 3.46
C MET A 55 -9.03 -0.71 3.18
N GLN A 56 -10.24 -0.28 3.58
CA GLN A 56 -10.72 1.11 3.49
C GLN A 56 -10.47 1.76 2.12
N ILE A 57 -10.94 1.09 1.06
CA ILE A 57 -10.76 1.53 -0.32
C ILE A 57 -11.57 2.80 -0.58
N MET A 58 -10.88 3.84 -1.06
CA MET A 58 -11.50 5.09 -1.50
C MET A 58 -12.15 4.94 -2.89
N PRO A 59 -13.27 5.65 -3.19
CA PRO A 59 -13.90 5.61 -4.51
C PRO A 59 -12.96 5.90 -5.69
N ILE A 60 -12.00 6.81 -5.49
CA ILE A 60 -11.00 7.14 -6.51
C ILE A 60 -10.01 5.99 -6.76
N ALA A 61 -9.63 5.26 -5.72
CA ALA A 61 -8.75 4.09 -5.84
C ALA A 61 -9.48 2.93 -6.54
N LEU A 62 -10.77 2.73 -6.24
CA LEU A 62 -11.61 1.75 -6.96
C LEU A 62 -11.74 2.11 -8.44
N THR A 63 -11.91 3.40 -8.75
CA THR A 63 -12.00 3.88 -10.14
C THR A 63 -10.71 3.60 -10.90
N ASP A 64 -9.55 3.93 -10.32
CA ASP A 64 -8.24 3.63 -10.90
C ASP A 64 -8.03 2.12 -11.08
N TYR A 65 -8.38 1.32 -10.08
CA TYR A 65 -8.32 -0.14 -10.18
C TYR A 65 -9.17 -0.67 -11.34
N ASN A 66 -10.43 -0.25 -11.44
CA ASN A 66 -11.32 -0.66 -12.52
C ASN A 66 -10.75 -0.32 -13.90
N GLN A 67 -10.19 0.88 -14.05
CA GLN A 67 -9.56 1.30 -15.31
C GLN A 67 -8.34 0.43 -15.67
N ARG A 68 -7.48 0.12 -14.70
CA ARG A 68 -6.26 -0.68 -14.93
C ARG A 68 -6.53 -2.16 -15.17
N HIS A 69 -7.61 -2.69 -14.60
CA HIS A 69 -7.91 -4.12 -14.61
C HIS A 69 -9.11 -4.50 -15.49
N GLY A 70 -9.78 -3.54 -16.12
CA GLY A 70 -10.92 -3.79 -17.00
C GLY A 70 -12.17 -4.31 -16.26
N THR A 71 -12.27 -4.01 -14.97
CA THR A 71 -13.38 -4.43 -14.10
C THR A 71 -14.42 -3.32 -13.96
N LYS A 72 -15.56 -3.65 -13.36
CA LYS A 72 -16.68 -2.72 -13.11
C LYS A 72 -17.19 -2.84 -11.68
N TYR A 73 -16.28 -3.01 -10.73
CA TYR A 73 -16.65 -3.07 -9.32
C TYR A 73 -17.17 -1.70 -8.87
N THR A 74 -18.10 -1.73 -7.93
CA THR A 74 -18.79 -0.55 -7.40
C THR A 74 -18.47 -0.39 -5.92
N MET A 75 -18.81 0.76 -5.34
CA MET A 75 -18.70 0.92 -3.89
C MET A 75 -19.65 -0.01 -3.12
N ALA A 76 -20.69 -0.57 -3.74
CA ALA A 76 -21.51 -1.60 -3.10
C ALA A 76 -20.69 -2.89 -2.87
N ASP A 77 -19.84 -3.29 -3.81
CA ASP A 77 -18.94 -4.43 -3.66
C ASP A 77 -17.92 -4.21 -2.52
N MET A 78 -17.48 -2.97 -2.32
CA MET A 78 -16.57 -2.61 -1.22
C MET A 78 -17.27 -2.51 0.14
N ARG A 79 -18.61 -2.47 0.16
CA ARG A 79 -19.44 -2.34 1.36
C ARG A 79 -20.17 -3.64 1.73
N GLY A 80 -20.20 -4.62 0.84
CA GLY A 80 -20.77 -5.93 1.13
C GLY A 80 -19.93 -6.70 2.16
N ASP A 81 -20.59 -7.45 3.01
CA ASP A 81 -19.97 -8.32 4.02
C ASP A 81 -20.00 -9.81 3.64
N ASP A 82 -20.60 -10.13 2.49
CA ASP A 82 -20.64 -11.48 1.94
C ASP A 82 -19.25 -11.94 1.44
N PRO A 83 -19.01 -13.26 1.32
CA PRO A 83 -17.70 -13.79 0.94
C PRO A 83 -17.14 -13.26 -0.39
N LEU A 84 -18.00 -13.01 -1.38
CA LEU A 84 -17.58 -12.51 -2.69
C LEU A 84 -17.18 -11.04 -2.61
N SER A 85 -17.97 -10.22 -1.91
CA SER A 85 -17.63 -8.81 -1.64
C SER A 85 -16.34 -8.68 -0.83
N ALA A 86 -16.16 -9.51 0.20
CA ALA A 86 -14.95 -9.52 1.00
C ALA A 86 -13.71 -9.92 0.18
N GLN A 87 -13.83 -10.91 -0.72
CA GLN A 87 -12.75 -11.25 -1.65
C GLN A 87 -12.39 -10.06 -2.54
N ARG A 88 -13.39 -9.37 -3.12
CA ARG A 88 -13.17 -8.19 -3.96
C ARG A 88 -12.47 -7.06 -3.20
N GLN A 89 -12.80 -6.86 -1.92
CA GLN A 89 -12.13 -5.86 -1.07
C GLN A 89 -10.63 -6.15 -0.93
N VAL A 90 -10.27 -7.42 -0.67
CA VAL A 90 -8.85 -7.83 -0.60
C VAL A 90 -8.18 -7.72 -1.96
N GLU A 91 -8.83 -8.14 -3.04
CA GLU A 91 -8.33 -8.02 -4.41
C GLU A 91 -7.96 -6.57 -4.76
N VAL A 92 -8.89 -5.64 -4.57
CA VAL A 92 -8.68 -4.22 -4.87
C VAL A 92 -7.60 -3.63 -3.95
N GLY A 93 -7.63 -3.97 -2.66
CA GLY A 93 -6.66 -3.47 -1.69
C GLY A 93 -5.24 -3.94 -1.95
N VAL A 94 -5.03 -5.23 -2.27
CA VAL A 94 -3.71 -5.78 -2.63
C VAL A 94 -3.18 -5.13 -3.90
N ALA A 95 -4.01 -4.98 -4.93
CA ALA A 95 -3.61 -4.31 -6.18
C ALA A 95 -3.25 -2.83 -5.94
N THR A 96 -3.98 -2.15 -5.05
CA THR A 96 -3.73 -0.75 -4.66
C THR A 96 -2.42 -0.60 -3.89
N VAL A 97 -2.15 -1.48 -2.91
CA VAL A 97 -0.87 -1.55 -2.19
C VAL A 97 0.28 -1.74 -3.17
N GLY A 98 0.17 -2.71 -4.09
CA GLY A 98 1.20 -2.95 -5.11
C GLY A 98 1.47 -1.73 -6.00
N HIS A 99 0.40 -1.03 -6.41
CA HIS A 99 0.51 0.20 -7.19
C HIS A 99 1.23 1.32 -6.43
N PHE A 100 0.90 1.53 -5.16
CA PHE A 100 1.54 2.58 -4.35
C PHE A 100 2.98 2.24 -3.97
N TRP A 101 3.31 0.97 -3.77
CA TRP A 101 4.70 0.53 -3.61
C TRP A 101 5.56 0.88 -4.83
N ARG A 102 5.09 0.57 -6.04
CA ARG A 102 5.81 0.94 -7.28
C ARG A 102 5.91 2.45 -7.47
N SER A 103 4.85 3.18 -7.13
CA SER A 103 4.83 4.64 -7.24
C SER A 103 5.77 5.31 -6.24
N ALA A 104 5.81 4.83 -5.00
CA ALA A 104 6.73 5.28 -3.97
C ALA A 104 8.18 4.93 -4.32
N TYR A 105 8.44 3.74 -4.90
CA TYR A 105 9.76 3.35 -5.37
C TYR A 105 10.27 4.29 -6.44
N ARG A 106 9.50 4.52 -7.50
CA ARG A 106 9.83 5.48 -8.56
C ARG A 106 10.15 6.87 -7.99
N TYR A 107 9.26 7.38 -7.14
CA TYR A 107 9.45 8.65 -6.48
C TYR A 107 10.76 8.69 -5.66
N LEU A 108 11.00 7.71 -4.79
CA LEU A 108 12.20 7.69 -3.95
C LEU A 108 13.49 7.46 -4.75
N SER A 109 13.46 6.64 -5.80
CA SER A 109 14.60 6.44 -6.71
C SER A 109 15.01 7.73 -7.40
N ASP A 110 14.03 8.53 -7.86
CA ASP A 110 14.32 9.84 -8.46
C ASP A 110 14.88 10.82 -7.42
N ARG A 111 14.38 10.76 -6.17
CA ARG A 111 14.77 11.66 -5.08
C ARG A 111 16.12 11.32 -4.43
N TYR A 112 16.49 10.05 -4.35
CA TYR A 112 17.79 9.62 -3.80
C TYR A 112 18.89 9.56 -4.88
N GLY A 113 18.51 9.60 -6.16
CA GLY A 113 19.44 9.56 -7.28
C GLY A 113 19.92 8.16 -7.63
N SER A 114 20.57 8.03 -8.79
CA SER A 114 20.97 6.75 -9.40
C SER A 114 22.03 5.95 -8.63
N GLN A 115 22.63 6.55 -7.59
CA GLN A 115 23.73 5.96 -6.82
C GLN A 115 23.28 5.34 -5.49
N SER A 116 22.03 5.53 -5.08
CA SER A 116 21.53 5.03 -3.79
C SER A 116 20.37 4.06 -3.97
N ALA A 117 20.52 2.83 -3.46
CA ALA A 117 19.39 1.91 -3.34
C ALA A 117 18.37 2.49 -2.34
N VAL A 118 17.09 2.41 -2.67
CA VAL A 118 16.02 2.82 -1.75
C VAL A 118 15.93 1.78 -0.63
N PRO A 119 16.17 2.11 0.65
CA PRO A 119 16.04 1.14 1.72
C PRO A 119 14.59 0.64 1.84
N ILE A 120 14.41 -0.67 2.03
CA ILE A 120 13.08 -1.29 2.04
C ILE A 120 12.14 -0.67 3.09
N GLU A 121 12.68 -0.32 4.26
CA GLU A 121 11.93 0.28 5.36
C GLU A 121 11.46 1.70 5.02
N GLU A 122 12.29 2.46 4.30
CA GLU A 122 11.93 3.79 3.81
C GLU A 122 10.84 3.68 2.74
N LEU A 123 11.03 2.77 1.79
CA LEU A 123 10.02 2.48 0.78
C LEU A 123 8.68 2.08 1.40
N ALA A 124 8.69 1.14 2.35
CA ALA A 124 7.48 0.65 3.00
C ALA A 124 6.71 1.79 3.69
N ARG A 125 7.40 2.68 4.39
CA ARG A 125 6.77 3.82 5.09
C ARG A 125 6.18 4.84 4.13
N ILE A 126 6.89 5.17 3.05
CA ILE A 126 6.38 6.12 2.06
C ILE A 126 5.25 5.51 1.22
N ALA A 127 5.35 4.24 0.84
CA ALA A 127 4.27 3.52 0.16
C ALA A 127 3.00 3.45 1.02
N ASP A 128 3.15 3.25 2.31
CA ASP A 128 2.05 3.25 3.26
C ASP A 128 1.45 4.66 3.47
N LEU A 129 2.26 5.73 3.44
CA LEU A 129 1.73 7.11 3.35
C LEU A 129 0.98 7.38 2.05
N PHE A 130 1.45 6.85 0.91
CA PHE A 130 0.74 6.95 -0.36
C PHE A 130 -0.63 6.26 -0.29
N PHE A 131 -0.71 5.14 0.44
CA PHE A 131 -1.97 4.45 0.72
C PHE A 131 -2.90 5.28 1.62
N ALA A 132 -2.41 5.72 2.78
CA ALA A 132 -3.24 6.39 3.79
C ALA A 132 -3.64 7.82 3.43
N ALA A 133 -2.79 8.57 2.72
CA ALA A 133 -2.99 9.99 2.43
C ALA A 133 -3.11 10.31 0.93
N GLY A 134 -2.89 9.32 0.07
CA GLY A 134 -2.82 9.50 -1.39
C GLY A 134 -1.42 9.92 -1.87
N PRO A 135 -1.02 9.50 -3.08
CA PRO A 135 0.31 9.75 -3.63
C PRO A 135 0.57 11.24 -3.86
N GLY A 136 -0.36 11.99 -4.49
CA GLY A 136 -0.14 13.40 -4.81
C GLY A 136 -0.01 14.29 -3.57
N ALA A 137 -0.86 14.10 -2.55
CA ALA A 137 -0.76 14.85 -1.31
C ALA A 137 0.53 14.53 -0.54
N THR A 138 0.96 13.27 -0.58
CA THR A 138 2.23 12.85 0.01
C THR A 138 3.42 13.46 -0.72
N GLN A 139 3.48 13.33 -2.05
CA GLN A 139 4.56 13.90 -2.88
C GLN A 139 4.69 15.41 -2.68
N ASN A 140 3.59 16.16 -2.73
CA ASN A 140 3.58 17.61 -2.49
C ASN A 140 4.19 18.01 -1.13
N ARG A 141 4.13 17.14 -0.12
CA ARG A 141 4.81 17.36 1.17
C ARG A 141 6.27 16.94 1.09
N LEU A 142 6.55 15.76 0.56
CA LEU A 142 7.90 15.22 0.47
C LEU A 142 8.80 16.03 -0.50
N ASP A 143 8.23 16.80 -1.42
CA ASP A 143 8.94 17.73 -2.31
C ASP A 143 9.53 18.96 -1.61
N LYS A 144 9.07 19.26 -0.39
CA LYS A 144 9.57 20.40 0.40
C LYS A 144 10.70 20.02 1.35
N ILE A 145 11.05 18.74 1.45
CA ILE A 145 12.19 18.25 2.23
C ILE A 145 13.27 17.77 1.27
N SER A 146 14.54 18.03 1.52
CA SER A 146 15.62 17.66 0.60
C SER A 146 15.78 16.14 0.48
N ALA A 147 15.85 15.46 1.62
CA ALA A 147 16.01 14.01 1.72
C ALA A 147 14.79 13.38 2.41
N PRO A 148 13.88 12.70 1.68
CA PRO A 148 12.63 12.18 2.22
C PRO A 148 12.77 10.90 3.06
N PHE A 149 13.82 10.81 3.87
CA PHE A 149 13.95 9.79 4.91
C PHE A 149 12.89 9.96 5.99
N TRP A 150 12.40 8.86 6.54
CA TRP A 150 11.30 8.83 7.49
C TRP A 150 11.50 9.76 8.69
N GLU A 151 12.70 9.78 9.27
CA GLU A 151 13.03 10.70 10.35
C GLU A 151 12.84 12.17 9.96
N ASN A 152 13.27 12.54 8.75
CA ASN A 152 13.10 13.90 8.22
C ASN A 152 11.63 14.22 7.94
N VAL A 153 10.84 13.25 7.45
CA VAL A 153 9.39 13.41 7.26
C VAL A 153 8.71 13.71 8.60
N GLN A 154 9.04 12.92 9.64
CA GLN A 154 8.48 13.09 10.97
C GLN A 154 8.86 14.44 11.59
N LYS A 155 10.12 14.86 11.43
CA LYS A 155 10.62 16.15 11.92
C LYS A 155 9.97 17.34 11.20
N ALA A 156 9.79 17.24 9.88
CA ALA A 156 9.20 18.32 9.08
C ALA A 156 7.68 18.44 9.26
N TYR A 157 7.00 17.33 9.53
CA TYR A 157 5.53 17.28 9.56
C TYR A 157 4.97 16.56 10.80
N PRO A 158 5.36 16.96 12.03
CA PRO A 158 5.01 16.21 13.24
C PRO A 158 3.50 16.08 13.51
N THR A 159 2.70 16.99 12.95
CA THR A 159 1.23 17.02 13.10
C THR A 159 0.49 16.39 11.93
N TRP A 160 1.18 15.77 10.98
CA TRP A 160 0.53 15.14 9.85
C TRP A 160 -0.20 13.86 10.28
N ASN A 161 -1.53 13.91 10.19
CA ASN A 161 -2.45 12.87 10.64
C ASN A 161 -2.25 11.49 9.99
N ALA A 162 -1.49 11.38 8.90
CA ALA A 162 -1.16 10.10 8.27
C ALA A 162 0.07 9.41 8.89
N LEU A 163 0.95 10.14 9.60
CA LEU A 163 2.16 9.57 10.21
C LEU A 163 1.91 8.39 11.18
N PRO A 164 0.78 8.32 11.91
CA PRO A 164 0.48 7.14 12.72
C PRO A 164 0.27 5.85 11.90
N HIS A 165 -0.08 5.95 10.62
CA HIS A 165 -0.43 4.77 9.82
C HIS A 165 0.79 3.84 9.57
N PRO A 166 1.96 4.33 9.08
CA PRO A 166 3.14 3.47 8.95
C PRO A 166 3.63 2.91 10.27
N ARG A 167 3.49 3.66 11.38
CA ARG A 167 3.88 3.19 12.71
C ARG A 167 3.06 2.00 13.16
N HIS A 168 1.80 1.90 12.73
CA HIS A 168 0.92 0.79 13.06
C HIS A 168 1.17 -0.40 12.13
N VAL A 169 1.12 -0.17 10.80
CA VAL A 169 1.26 -1.23 9.79
C VAL A 169 2.65 -1.89 9.86
N LEU A 170 3.70 -1.10 10.12
CA LEU A 170 5.08 -1.56 10.19
C LEU A 170 5.60 -1.67 11.62
N LYS A 171 4.70 -1.74 12.62
CA LYS A 171 5.08 -1.88 14.03
C LYS A 171 6.03 -3.05 14.25
N GLU A 172 5.74 -4.17 13.60
CA GLU A 172 6.53 -5.39 13.67
C GLU A 172 7.35 -5.58 12.37
N PRO A 173 8.58 -6.12 12.46
CA PRO A 173 9.38 -6.47 11.30
C PRO A 173 8.62 -7.38 10.34
N LYS A 174 8.76 -7.14 9.03
CA LYS A 174 8.13 -7.97 8.01
C LYS A 174 9.16 -8.91 7.36
N PRO A 175 8.77 -10.12 6.95
CA PRO A 175 9.68 -11.08 6.32
C PRO A 175 9.94 -10.70 4.85
N TRP A 176 10.69 -9.64 4.62
CA TRP A 176 10.96 -9.12 3.28
C TRP A 176 11.79 -10.09 2.43
N ASN A 177 11.30 -10.45 1.24
CA ASN A 177 12.12 -11.07 0.21
C ASN A 177 12.77 -9.98 -0.66
N LEU A 178 13.86 -9.40 -0.18
CA LEU A 178 14.50 -8.24 -0.83
C LEU A 178 14.85 -8.48 -2.31
N PRO A 179 15.44 -9.62 -2.72
CA PRO A 179 15.72 -9.88 -4.13
C PRO A 179 14.46 -9.91 -5.01
N ALA A 180 13.39 -10.57 -4.56
CA ALA A 180 12.15 -10.65 -5.31
C ALA A 180 11.45 -9.29 -5.41
N ILE A 181 11.41 -8.54 -4.30
CA ILE A 181 10.84 -7.18 -4.26
C ILE A 181 11.62 -6.27 -5.20
N GLN A 182 12.95 -6.26 -5.14
CA GLN A 182 13.78 -5.42 -6.00
C GLN A 182 13.54 -5.74 -7.49
N THR A 183 13.53 -7.02 -7.85
CA THR A 183 13.26 -7.47 -9.23
C THR A 183 11.89 -7.00 -9.72
N TRP A 184 10.86 -7.14 -8.87
CA TRP A 184 9.49 -6.72 -9.17
C TRP A 184 9.35 -5.20 -9.32
N LEU A 185 10.08 -4.43 -8.53
CA LEU A 185 10.11 -2.96 -8.60
C LEU A 185 10.82 -2.47 -9.86
N ASP A 186 11.98 -3.02 -10.18
CA ASP A 186 12.76 -2.63 -11.37
C ASP A 186 12.05 -2.95 -12.69
N ALA A 187 11.28 -4.05 -12.73
CA ALA A 187 10.43 -4.38 -13.88
C ALA A 187 9.39 -3.27 -14.19
N SER A 188 8.98 -2.50 -13.18
CA SER A 188 8.02 -1.38 -13.32
C SER A 188 8.66 -0.02 -13.58
N HIS A 189 10.00 0.02 -13.59
CA HIS A 189 10.81 1.22 -13.75
C HIS A 189 12.04 0.94 -14.61
N PRO A 190 11.88 0.67 -15.92
CA PRO A 190 13.03 0.39 -16.78
C PRO A 190 14.00 1.57 -16.72
N LYS A 191 15.18 1.34 -16.14
CA LYS A 191 16.28 2.32 -16.17
C LYS A 191 16.47 2.71 -17.64
N LYS A 192 16.40 4.00 -17.95
CA LYS A 192 16.75 4.49 -19.30
C LYS A 192 18.12 3.90 -19.63
N LYS A 193 18.22 3.08 -20.68
CA LYS A 193 19.50 2.58 -21.18
C LYS A 193 20.36 3.81 -21.47
N THR A 194 21.41 4.02 -20.70
CA THR A 194 22.52 4.87 -21.11
C THR A 194 23.15 4.20 -22.32
N THR A 195 22.82 4.69 -23.51
CA THR A 195 23.62 4.46 -24.72
C THR A 195 25.00 5.05 -24.46
N THR A 196 25.98 4.18 -24.22
CA THR A 196 27.40 4.46 -24.40
C THR A 196 27.75 4.39 -25.87
#